data_AF-A0AAN7Z3V7-F1
#
_entry.id   AF-A0AAN7Z3V7-F1
#
_cell.length_a   1.000
_cell.length_b   1.000
_cell.length_c   1.000
_cell.angle_alpha   90.00
_cell.angle_beta   90.00
_cell.angle_gamma   90.00
#
_symmetry.space_group_name_H-M   'P 1'
#
loop_
_entity.id
_entity.type
_entity.pdbx_description
1 polymer ?
#
loop_
_entity_poly.entity_id
_entity_poly.type
_entity_poly.pdbx_seq_one_letter_code
_entity_poly.pdbx_strand_id
1 'polypeptide(L)'
;MGNFEGHNSIINSLAVNEDVLFSGGDNGSMSFWDWKSGHRFQSLDSIAQPGSLDAEAGIMSSTFDRTGLRLIVGEADKTIKIWKPDENATPETHPLEWKPTLGRQRY
;
A
#
# COMPACT_ATOMS: atom_id res chain seq x y z
N MET A 1 19.63 3.02 8.39
CA MET A 1 18.32 3.70 8.41
C MET A 1 17.88 3.81 6.95
N GLY A 2 16.75 3.20 6.57
CA GLY A 2 16.24 3.24 5.19
C GLY A 2 15.08 4.22 5.08
N ASN A 3 15.00 4.97 3.98
CA ASN A 3 13.90 5.87 3.65
C ASN A 3 13.10 5.30 2.47
N PHE A 4 11.77 5.29 2.57
CA PHE A 4 10.88 4.78 1.53
C PHE A 4 10.29 5.99 0.82
N GLU A 5 10.83 6.32 -0.35
CA GLU A 5 10.55 7.58 -1.05
C GLU A 5 9.50 7.44 -2.15
N GLY A 6 8.71 8.49 -2.36
CA GLY A 6 7.76 8.60 -3.47
C GLY A 6 6.28 8.62 -3.06
N HIS A 7 5.93 8.35 -1.80
CA HIS A 7 4.56 8.60 -1.32
C HIS A 7 4.36 10.08 -1.04
N ASN A 8 3.92 10.82 -2.05
CA ASN A 8 3.82 12.27 -2.00
C ASN A 8 2.46 12.73 -1.42
N SER A 9 2.15 12.32 -0.20
CA SER A 9 0.95 12.72 0.55
C SER A 9 1.23 12.75 2.06
N ILE A 10 0.30 13.28 2.84
CA ILE A 10 0.35 13.15 4.30
C ILE A 10 0.02 11.69 4.63
N ILE A 11 0.98 10.95 5.18
CA ILE A 11 0.79 9.55 5.56
C ILE A 11 0.12 9.50 6.95
N ASN A 12 -1.10 8.98 6.99
CA ASN A 12 -1.84 8.81 8.24
C ASN A 12 -1.66 7.40 8.82
N SER A 13 -1.47 6.39 7.97
CA SER A 13 -1.51 4.99 8.39
C SER A 13 -0.47 4.13 7.67
N LEU A 14 0.08 3.19 8.43
CA LEU A 14 0.98 2.14 7.97
C LEU A 14 0.44 0.78 8.40
N ALA A 15 0.66 -0.26 7.59
CA ALA A 15 0.43 -1.65 7.98
C ALA A 15 1.51 -2.53 7.35
N VAL A 16 1.95 -3.57 8.06
CA VAL A 16 3.01 -4.46 7.58
C VAL A 16 2.61 -5.91 7.79
N ASN A 17 2.88 -6.76 6.79
CA ASN A 17 2.86 -8.22 6.93
C ASN A 17 4.28 -8.77 6.66
N GLU A 18 4.43 -10.07 6.42
CA GLU A 18 5.76 -10.69 6.23
C GLU A 18 6.52 -10.16 4.99
N ASP A 19 5.80 -9.68 3.97
CA ASP A 19 6.37 -9.33 2.67
C ASP A 19 6.15 -7.87 2.27
N VAL A 20 5.02 -7.29 2.65
CA VAL A 20 4.50 -6.01 2.16
C VAL A 20 4.36 -5.02 3.29
N LEU A 21 4.93 -3.83 3.09
CA LEU A 21 4.54 -2.63 3.80
C LEU A 21 3.47 -1.90 2.98
N PHE A 22 2.41 -1.49 3.64
CA PHE A 22 1.39 -0.59 3.13
C PHE A 22 1.53 0.79 3.80
N SER A 23 1.32 1.84 3.01
CA SER A 23 1.16 3.20 3.51
C SER A 23 -0.06 3.85 2.86
N GLY A 24 -0.94 4.45 3.67
CA GLY A 24 -2.15 5.14 3.24
C GLY A 24 -2.08 6.65 3.51
N GLY A 25 -2.41 7.43 2.49
CA GLY A 25 -2.38 8.88 2.50
C GLY A 25 -3.73 9.54 2.79
N ASP A 26 -3.68 10.75 3.32
CA ASP A 26 -4.85 11.59 3.63
C ASP A 26 -5.65 12.01 2.38
N ASN A 27 -5.05 11.92 1.21
CA ASN A 27 -5.69 12.17 -0.08
C ASN A 27 -6.22 10.90 -0.76
N GLY A 28 -6.23 9.76 -0.06
CA GLY A 28 -6.66 8.46 -0.61
C GLY A 28 -5.60 7.71 -1.40
N SER A 29 -4.40 8.28 -1.56
CA SER A 29 -3.30 7.56 -2.19
C SER A 29 -2.84 6.37 -1.34
N MET A 30 -2.57 5.27 -2.02
CA MET A 30 -2.17 4.00 -1.44
C MET A 30 -0.87 3.57 -2.10
N SER A 31 0.12 3.22 -1.28
CA SER A 31 1.39 2.69 -1.77
C SER A 31 1.76 1.39 -1.08
N PHE A 32 2.26 0.44 -1.86
CA PHE A 32 2.70 -0.86 -1.42
C PHE A 32 4.19 -1.03 -1.73
N TRP A 33 4.90 -1.55 -0.75
CA TRP A 33 6.36 -1.58 -0.73
C TRP A 33 6.84 -2.97 -0.35
N ASP A 34 7.93 -3.41 -1.00
CA ASP A 34 8.71 -4.51 -0.45
C ASP A 34 9.44 -3.99 0.80
N TRP A 35 9.11 -4.57 1.96
CA TRP A 35 9.62 -4.10 3.25
C TRP A 35 11.15 -4.22 3.37
N LYS A 36 11.77 -5.14 2.63
CA LYS A 36 13.21 -5.41 2.75
C LYS A 36 14.06 -4.43 1.94
N SER A 37 13.57 -4.03 0.77
CA SER A 37 14.30 -3.19 -0.18
C SER A 37 13.87 -1.73 -0.20
N GLY A 38 12.65 -1.42 0.23
CA GLY A 38 12.06 -0.10 0.04
C GLY A 38 11.53 0.17 -1.36
N HIS A 39 11.46 -0.84 -2.24
CA HIS A 39 10.88 -0.65 -3.56
C HIS A 39 9.36 -0.55 -3.50
N ARG A 40 8.84 0.57 -4.01
CA ARG A 40 7.41 0.79 -4.25
C ARG A 40 6.98 0.02 -5.49
N PHE A 41 6.42 -1.16 -5.30
CA PHE A 41 6.00 -2.01 -6.42
C PHE A 41 4.59 -1.68 -6.92
N GLN A 42 3.78 -0.98 -6.11
CA GLN A 42 2.43 -0.59 -6.52
C GLN A 42 2.01 0.75 -5.89
N SER A 43 1.28 1.53 -6.69
CA SER A 43 0.61 2.76 -6.28
C SER A 43 -0.77 2.81 -6.91
N LEU A 44 -1.76 3.23 -6.14
CA LEU A 44 -3.12 3.45 -6.62
C LEU A 44 -3.83 4.47 -5.72
N ASP A 45 -4.96 4.99 -6.19
CA ASP A 45 -5.82 5.87 -5.40
C ASP A 45 -7.09 5.12 -5.03
N SER A 46 -7.53 5.27 -3.79
CA SER A 46 -8.83 4.74 -3.36
C SER A 46 -9.97 5.50 -4.03
N ILE A 47 -11.05 4.79 -4.33
CA ILE A 47 -12.22 5.34 -5.01
C ILE A 47 -13.29 5.67 -3.97
N ALA A 48 -13.64 6.94 -3.81
CA ALA A 48 -14.69 7.36 -2.89
C ALA A 48 -16.02 6.63 -3.17
N GLN A 49 -16.73 6.24 -2.11
CA GLN A 49 -18.02 5.59 -2.27
C GLN A 49 -19.10 6.51 -2.89
N PRO A 50 -20.14 5.95 -3.54
CA PRO A 50 -21.25 6.75 -4.06
C PRO A 50 -21.88 7.66 -3.00
N GLY A 51 -21.97 8.95 -3.31
CA GLY A 51 -22.50 9.97 -2.40
C GLY A 51 -21.44 10.70 -1.56
N SER A 52 -20.18 10.26 -1.62
CA SER A 52 -19.02 10.99 -1.09
C SER A 52 -18.39 11.90 -2.14
N LEU A 53 -17.60 12.88 -1.67
CA LEU A 53 -16.77 13.72 -2.53
C LEU A 53 -15.41 13.05 -2.76
N ASP A 54 -14.73 13.38 -3.86
CA ASP A 54 -13.37 12.90 -4.13
C ASP A 54 -12.40 13.25 -2.99
N ALA A 55 -12.61 14.40 -2.33
CA ALA A 55 -11.82 14.83 -1.18
C ALA A 55 -12.02 13.98 0.09
N GLU A 56 -13.03 13.10 0.12
CA GLU A 56 -13.29 12.20 1.25
C GLU A 56 -12.60 10.82 1.09
N ALA A 57 -11.76 10.64 0.07
CA ALA A 57 -11.06 9.36 -0.16
C ALA A 57 -9.93 9.06 0.85
N GLY A 58 -9.69 9.91 1.85
CA GLY A 58 -8.55 9.82 2.76
C GLY A 58 -8.46 8.50 3.54
N ILE A 59 -7.26 7.94 3.62
CA ILE A 59 -6.99 6.73 4.42
C ILE A 59 -6.70 7.15 5.85
N MET A 60 -7.49 6.67 6.81
CA MET A 60 -7.38 7.05 8.23
C MET A 60 -6.73 5.97 9.09
N SER A 61 -6.92 4.70 8.74
CA SER A 61 -6.36 3.57 9.48
C SER A 61 -6.22 2.35 8.58
N SER A 62 -5.29 1.46 8.92
CA SER A 62 -5.07 0.23 8.16
C SER A 62 -4.48 -0.86 9.04
N THR A 63 -4.81 -2.12 8.74
CA THR A 63 -4.18 -3.28 9.36
C THR A 63 -4.24 -4.48 8.44
N PHE A 64 -3.25 -5.37 8.51
CA PHE A 64 -3.39 -6.70 7.95
C PHE A 64 -4.14 -7.60 8.93
N ASP A 65 -4.93 -8.51 8.40
CA ASP A 65 -5.50 -9.59 9.21
C ASP A 65 -4.39 -10.54 9.73
N ARG A 66 -4.75 -11.45 10.63
CA ARG A 66 -3.76 -12.38 11.21
C ARG A 66 -3.11 -13.32 10.20
N THR A 67 -3.75 -13.55 9.06
CA THR A 67 -3.16 -14.36 7.98
C THR A 67 -2.18 -13.58 7.13
N GLY A 68 -2.21 -12.24 7.17
CA GLY A 68 -1.44 -11.37 6.30
C GLY A 68 -1.98 -11.26 4.87
N LEU A 69 -3.08 -11.97 4.54
CA LEU A 69 -3.62 -12.07 3.18
C LEU A 69 -4.73 -11.05 2.90
N ARG A 70 -5.19 -10.31 3.92
CA ARG A 70 -6.20 -9.25 3.77
C ARG A 70 -5.69 -7.97 4.40
N LEU A 71 -5.70 -6.90 3.61
CA LEU A 71 -5.50 -5.55 4.12
C LEU A 71 -6.86 -4.92 4.37
N ILE A 72 -7.09 -4.47 5.59
CA ILE A 72 -8.31 -3.80 6.03
C ILE A 72 -7.99 -2.32 6.17
N VAL A 73 -8.77 -1.47 5.50
CA VAL A 73 -8.53 -0.03 5.42
C VAL A 73 -9.78 0.71 5.85
N GLY A 74 -9.66 1.60 6.84
CA GLY A 74 -10.71 2.52 7.26
C GLY A 74 -10.50 3.88 6.62
N GLU A 75 -11.52 4.37 5.91
CA GLU A 75 -11.44 5.59 5.09
C GLU A 75 -12.36 6.70 5.61
N ALA A 76 -12.02 7.94 5.25
CA ALA A 76 -12.76 9.14 5.61
C ALA A 76 -14.17 9.18 4.98
N ASP A 77 -14.37 8.45 3.88
CA ASP A 77 -15.66 8.36 3.21
C ASP A 77 -16.72 7.65 4.06
N LYS A 78 -16.35 6.98 5.16
CA LYS A 78 -17.19 6.14 6.06
C LYS A 78 -17.28 4.67 5.62
N THR A 79 -16.39 4.21 4.74
CA THR A 79 -16.25 2.79 4.42
C THR A 79 -15.11 2.10 5.16
N ILE A 80 -15.21 0.77 5.21
CA ILE A 80 -14.07 -0.11 5.43
C ILE A 80 -13.87 -0.89 4.14
N LYS A 81 -12.71 -0.73 3.49
CA LYS A 81 -12.35 -1.46 2.28
C LYS A 81 -11.38 -2.59 2.61
N ILE A 82 -11.66 -3.77 2.06
CA ILE A 82 -10.84 -4.96 2.25
C ILE A 82 -10.17 -5.31 0.92
N TRP A 83 -8.86 -5.36 0.94
CA TRP A 83 -8.03 -5.69 -0.21
C TRP A 83 -7.45 -7.10 -0.06
N LYS A 84 -7.28 -7.77 -1.20
CA LYS A 84 -6.56 -9.05 -1.30
C LYS A 84 -5.58 -9.00 -2.47
N PRO A 85 -4.50 -9.80 -2.45
CA PRO A 85 -3.64 -9.98 -3.63
C PRO A 85 -4.43 -10.52 -4.83
N ASP A 86 -4.01 -10.16 -6.03
CA ASP A 86 -4.49 -10.81 -7.25
C ASP A 86 -3.83 -12.19 -7.39
N GLU A 87 -4.65 -13.24 -7.38
CA GLU A 87 -4.22 -14.64 -7.49
C GLU A 87 -3.65 -14.97 -8.88
N ASN A 88 -3.91 -14.14 -9.88
CA ASN A 88 -3.41 -14.32 -11.26
C ASN A 88 -2.21 -13.40 -11.58
N ALA A 89 -1.68 -12.69 -10.59
CA ALA A 89 -0.50 -11.86 -10.79
C ALA A 89 0.74 -12.73 -11.03
N THR A 90 1.37 -12.55 -12.19
CA THR A 90 2.65 -13.17 -12.56
C THR A 90 3.61 -12.06 -13.01
N PRO A 91 4.92 -12.34 -13.10
CA PRO A 91 5.88 -11.37 -13.65
C PRO A 91 5.57 -10.90 -15.07
N GLU A 92 4.79 -11.67 -15.84
CA GLU A 92 4.35 -11.32 -17.18
C GLU A 92 3.09 -10.44 -17.18
N THR A 93 2.13 -10.71 -16.28
CA THR A 93 0.90 -9.90 -16.18
C THR A 93 1.10 -8.61 -15.40
N HIS A 94 2.01 -8.62 -14.42
CA HIS A 94 2.34 -7.51 -13.53
C HIS A 94 3.87 -7.36 -13.43
N PRO A 95 4.55 -6.95 -14.53
CA PRO A 95 5.99 -6.82 -14.55
C PRO A 95 6.45 -5.72 -13.59
N LEU A 96 7.39 -6.07 -12.70
CA LEU A 96 8.07 -5.08 -11.87
C LEU A 96 9.19 -4.43 -12.68
N GLU A 97 9.20 -3.09 -12.72
CA GLU A 97 10.27 -2.32 -13.38
C GLU A 97 11.62 -2.46 -12.66
N TRP A 98 11.61 -2.95 -11.42
CA TRP A 98 12.79 -3.10 -10.59
C TRP A 98 13.07 -4.56 -10.23
N LYS A 99 14.29 -5.02 -10.53
CA LYS A 99 14.81 -6.32 -10.09
C LYS A 99 15.96 -6.06 -9.11
N PRO A 100 15.76 -6.24 -7.80
CA PRO A 100 16.87 -6.11 -6.85
C PRO A 100 17.97 -7.10 -7.18
N THR A 101 19.21 -6.63 -7.25
CA THR A 101 20.35 -7.51 -6.97
C THR A 101 20.43 -7.69 -5.46
N LEU A 102 20.63 -8.93 -5.00
CA LEU A 102 20.84 -9.28 -3.58
C LEU A 102 22.20 -8.75 -3.07
N GLY A 103 22.44 -7.46 -3.19
CA GLY A 103 23.61 -6.74 -2.70
C GLY A 103 23.24 -5.95 -1.45
N ARG A 104 23.10 -6.64 -0.32
CA ARG A 104 22.79 -6.01 0.96
C ARG A 104 24.00 -5.16 1.40
N GLN A 105 23.95 -3.83 1.28
CA GLN A 105 24.80 -3.00 2.13
C GLN A 105 24.24 -3.08 3.55
N ARG A 106 24.86 -3.96 4.35
CA ARG A 106 24.74 -3.93 5.79
C ARG A 106 25.54 -2.71 6.27
N TYR A 107 24.88 -1.77 6.93
CA TYR A 107 25.53 -0.92 7.93
C TYR A 107 25.40 -1.61 9.28
#